data_AF-A0A7Y1A6A8-F1
#
_entry.id   AF-A0A7Y1A6A8-F1
#
_cell.length_a   1.000
_cell.length_b   1.000
_cell.length_c   1.000
_cell.angle_alpha   90.00
_cell.angle_beta   90.00
_cell.angle_gamma   90.00
#
_symmetry.space_group_name_H-M   'P 1'
#
loop_
_entity.id
_entity.type
_entity.pdbx_description
1 polymer ?
#
loop_
_entity_poly.entity_id
_entity_poly.type
_entity_poly.pdbx_seq_one_letter_code
_entity_poly.pdbx_strand_id
1 'polypeptide(L)'
;MDDTAGNKPSTDLNADMLHAVMELVSDGVWDWNANTGFVYRNPGWYEMLGYPRHSLENSVFTWENIIHPDDYPRVMTVFDDYINRRSPYYQTEYRCHKKDGSYLWIEDRGYVVARNLDGSVARMVGAHRDINTRKCAIEQLERRNQSLEALVAERTRELSRVNQQLQLQLDENRSLAERDALTRVANRYRLEKVLLDECERAQRFRLPLALVAMDIDDFKPINDRHGHGVGDQTLMSVVESLEACVRPGDLLARWGGDEFVVVLPKSTLENAKNLAERIRQSMSEVPTVGDFKITLSLGVVERHAGEAPAALMARADQALYRSKAAGKDIVSE
;
A
#
# COMPACT_ATOMS: atom_id res chain seq x y z
N MET A 1 -70.49 -33.46 -56.50
CA MET A 1 -71.19 -32.20 -56.19
C MET A 1 -70.88 -31.86 -54.75
N ASP A 2 -70.47 -30.62 -54.57
CA ASP A 2 -69.96 -29.95 -53.35
C ASP A 2 -70.71 -30.26 -52.05
N ASP A 3 -69.98 -30.31 -50.94
CA ASP A 3 -69.97 -29.14 -50.05
C ASP A 3 -68.78 -29.15 -49.06
N THR A 4 -67.90 -28.17 -49.25
CA THR A 4 -66.85 -27.74 -48.34
C THR A 4 -67.41 -26.73 -47.33
N ALA A 5 -67.19 -26.95 -46.03
CA ALA A 5 -67.31 -25.89 -45.03
C ALA A 5 -66.23 -25.99 -43.95
N GLY A 6 -65.06 -25.43 -44.28
CA GLY A 6 -64.31 -24.47 -43.46
C GLY A 6 -64.06 -24.78 -41.99
N ASN A 7 -63.01 -25.57 -41.73
CA ASN A 7 -62.26 -25.54 -40.47
C ASN A 7 -61.51 -24.19 -40.38
N LYS A 8 -61.93 -23.25 -39.51
CA LYS A 8 -61.15 -22.04 -39.18
C LYS A 8 -59.98 -22.43 -38.26
N PRO A 9 -58.70 -22.30 -38.64
CA PRO A 9 -57.62 -22.93 -37.91
C PRO A 9 -56.86 -21.96 -36.98
N SER A 10 -56.61 -22.42 -35.75
CA SER A 10 -55.33 -22.37 -35.01
C SER A 10 -54.54 -21.06 -34.74
N THR A 11 -54.98 -19.87 -35.15
CA THR A 11 -54.23 -18.62 -34.87
C THR A 11 -54.50 -18.00 -33.49
N ASP A 12 -55.72 -18.13 -32.96
CA ASP A 12 -56.10 -17.48 -31.70
C ASP A 12 -55.44 -18.15 -30.47
N LEU A 13 -55.28 -19.47 -30.49
CA LEU A 13 -54.68 -20.23 -29.39
C LEU A 13 -53.21 -19.86 -29.11
N ASN A 14 -52.47 -19.46 -30.16
CA ASN A 14 -51.08 -19.01 -30.02
C ASN A 14 -50.98 -17.59 -29.47
N ALA A 15 -51.90 -16.70 -29.85
CA ALA A 15 -51.93 -15.32 -29.36
C ALA A 15 -52.32 -15.26 -27.87
N ASP A 16 -53.31 -16.05 -27.46
CA ASP A 16 -53.77 -16.12 -26.07
C ASP A 16 -52.70 -16.73 -25.15
N MET A 17 -51.98 -17.75 -25.61
CA MET A 17 -50.88 -18.35 -24.86
C MET A 17 -49.67 -17.42 -24.75
N LEU A 18 -49.33 -16.67 -25.82
CA LEU A 18 -48.27 -15.66 -25.79
C LEU A 18 -48.60 -14.53 -24.80
N HIS A 19 -49.84 -14.03 -24.82
CA HIS A 19 -50.30 -13.03 -23.86
C HIS A 19 -50.26 -13.55 -22.42
N ALA A 20 -50.73 -14.77 -22.16
CA ALA A 20 -50.68 -15.37 -20.83
C ALA A 20 -49.25 -15.53 -20.30
N VAL A 21 -48.30 -15.96 -21.13
CA VAL A 21 -46.88 -16.09 -20.73
C VAL A 21 -46.26 -14.72 -20.49
N MET A 22 -46.57 -13.72 -21.31
CA MET A 22 -46.08 -12.35 -21.13
C MET A 22 -46.64 -11.71 -19.85
N GLU A 23 -47.92 -11.91 -19.55
CA GLU A 23 -48.57 -11.42 -18.33
C GLU A 23 -48.03 -12.06 -17.06
N LEU A 24 -47.58 -13.32 -17.09
CA LEU A 24 -47.02 -14.01 -15.93
C LEU A 24 -45.59 -13.58 -15.59
N VAL A 25 -44.83 -13.06 -16.56
CA VAL A 25 -43.36 -12.88 -16.45
C VAL A 25 -42.95 -11.41 -16.47
N SER A 26 -43.86 -10.49 -16.83
CA SER A 26 -43.54 -9.08 -17.08
C SER A 26 -44.40 -8.11 -16.28
N ASP A 27 -43.82 -6.99 -15.89
CA ASP A 27 -44.51 -5.96 -15.10
C ASP A 27 -45.48 -5.15 -15.96
N GLY A 28 -45.14 -4.94 -17.24
CA GLY A 28 -46.01 -4.34 -18.24
C GLY A 28 -45.97 -5.13 -19.56
N VAL A 29 -47.09 -5.19 -20.27
CA VAL A 29 -47.19 -5.81 -21.61
C VAL A 29 -47.84 -4.81 -22.55
N TRP A 30 -47.35 -4.76 -23.79
CA TRP A 30 -47.91 -3.93 -24.84
C TRP A 30 -48.05 -4.70 -26.17
N ASP A 31 -49.10 -4.38 -26.92
CA ASP A 31 -49.39 -4.96 -28.24
C ASP A 31 -49.82 -3.85 -29.19
N TRP A 32 -48.90 -3.51 -30.10
CA TRP A 32 -49.04 -2.42 -31.06
C TRP A 32 -49.50 -2.95 -32.41
N ASN A 33 -50.67 -2.49 -32.84
CA ASN A 33 -51.15 -2.64 -34.20
C ASN A 33 -50.73 -1.41 -35.02
N ALA A 34 -49.65 -1.56 -35.79
CA ALA A 34 -49.04 -0.49 -36.57
C ALA A 34 -49.95 0.05 -37.68
N ASN A 35 -50.88 -0.77 -38.19
CA ASN A 35 -51.82 -0.37 -39.24
C ASN A 35 -52.91 0.59 -38.72
N THR A 36 -53.21 0.54 -37.41
CA THR A 36 -54.27 1.36 -36.79
C THR A 36 -53.73 2.38 -35.80
N GLY A 37 -52.48 2.25 -35.38
CA GLY A 37 -51.88 3.04 -34.29
C GLY A 37 -52.33 2.59 -32.89
N PHE A 38 -53.25 1.64 -32.79
CA PHE A 38 -53.77 1.14 -31.51
C PHE A 38 -52.69 0.37 -30.74
N VAL A 39 -52.54 0.67 -29.46
CA VAL A 39 -51.66 -0.05 -28.54
C VAL A 39 -52.47 -0.56 -27.35
N TYR A 40 -52.64 -1.87 -27.25
CA TYR A 40 -53.12 -2.49 -26.02
C TYR A 40 -52.02 -2.46 -24.97
N ARG A 41 -52.38 -2.24 -23.70
CA ARG A 41 -51.48 -2.33 -22.55
C ARG A 41 -52.17 -3.09 -21.42
N ASN A 42 -51.45 -3.98 -20.76
CA ASN A 42 -51.99 -4.72 -19.63
C ASN A 42 -52.14 -3.81 -18.38
N PRO A 43 -52.90 -4.23 -17.35
CA PRO A 43 -53.03 -3.48 -16.11
C PRO A 43 -51.71 -3.17 -15.40
N GLY A 44 -50.75 -4.10 -15.44
CA GLY A 44 -49.46 -3.96 -14.78
C GLY A 44 -48.66 -2.75 -15.27
N TRP A 45 -48.73 -2.43 -16.57
CA TRP A 45 -48.09 -1.24 -17.12
C TRP A 45 -48.60 0.07 -16.48
N TYR A 46 -49.91 0.18 -16.28
CA TYR A 46 -50.52 1.35 -15.63
C TYR A 46 -50.10 1.43 -14.16
N GLU A 47 -50.14 0.29 -13.45
CA GLU A 47 -49.77 0.19 -12.03
C GLU A 47 -48.30 0.56 -11.79
N MET A 48 -47.39 0.03 -12.61
CA MET A 48 -45.96 0.33 -12.59
C MET A 48 -45.67 1.84 -12.71
N LEU A 49 -46.41 2.55 -13.59
CA LEU A 49 -46.24 3.98 -13.81
C LEU A 49 -47.12 4.86 -12.89
N GLY A 50 -47.97 4.25 -12.05
CA GLY A 50 -48.86 4.93 -11.10
C GLY A 50 -50.09 5.58 -11.75
N TYR A 51 -50.46 5.18 -12.96
CA TYR A 51 -51.67 5.67 -13.64
C TYR A 51 -52.87 4.77 -13.32
N PRO A 52 -54.10 5.31 -13.22
CA PRO A 52 -55.30 4.49 -13.21
C PRO A 52 -55.41 3.67 -14.51
N ARG A 53 -55.94 2.45 -14.41
CA ARG A 53 -56.16 1.59 -15.58
C ARG A 53 -57.01 2.33 -16.62
N HIS A 54 -56.62 2.24 -17.89
CA HIS A 54 -57.27 2.91 -19.01
C HIS A 54 -57.34 4.45 -18.93
N SER A 55 -56.54 5.10 -18.06
CA SER A 55 -56.53 6.57 -17.97
C SER A 55 -55.72 7.25 -19.08
N LEU A 56 -54.98 6.47 -19.87
CA LEU A 56 -54.13 6.95 -20.95
C LEU A 56 -54.62 6.37 -22.26
N GLU A 57 -54.45 7.12 -23.35
CA GLU A 57 -54.87 6.72 -24.68
C GLU A 57 -54.13 5.45 -25.15
N ASN A 58 -54.86 4.58 -25.85
CA ASN A 58 -54.29 3.36 -26.45
C ASN A 58 -53.62 3.68 -27.79
N SER A 59 -52.66 4.60 -27.73
CA SER A 59 -51.91 5.11 -28.88
C SER A 59 -50.41 4.91 -28.67
N VAL A 60 -49.67 4.72 -29.76
CA VAL A 60 -48.20 4.69 -29.74
C VAL A 60 -47.60 6.02 -29.27
N PHE A 61 -48.25 7.14 -29.57
CA PHE A 61 -47.83 8.47 -29.12
C PHE A 61 -47.87 8.63 -27.59
N THR A 62 -48.74 7.88 -26.91
CA THR A 62 -48.77 7.84 -25.44
C THR A 62 -47.49 7.29 -24.86
N TRP A 63 -46.90 6.27 -25.50
CA TRP A 63 -45.61 5.73 -25.08
C TRP A 63 -44.48 6.73 -25.35
N GLU A 64 -44.46 7.34 -26.54
CA GLU A 64 -43.48 8.37 -26.91
C GLU A 64 -43.46 9.55 -25.91
N ASN A 65 -44.64 10.03 -25.51
CA ASN A 65 -44.77 11.18 -24.60
C ASN A 65 -44.35 10.90 -23.15
N ILE A 66 -44.27 9.63 -22.73
CA ILE A 66 -43.83 9.28 -21.37
C ILE A 66 -42.34 8.97 -21.30
N ILE A 67 -41.61 8.88 -22.42
CA ILE A 67 -40.16 8.67 -22.40
C ILE A 67 -39.49 9.97 -21.91
N HIS A 68 -38.49 9.83 -21.04
CA HIS A 68 -37.69 10.96 -20.61
C HIS A 68 -37.04 11.68 -21.82
N PRO A 69 -37.08 13.02 -21.90
CA PRO A 69 -36.56 13.78 -23.05
C PRO A 69 -35.13 13.39 -23.47
N ASP A 70 -34.21 13.25 -22.51
CA ASP A 70 -32.82 12.83 -22.79
C ASP A 70 -32.70 11.39 -23.35
N ASP A 71 -33.64 10.50 -23.01
CA ASP A 71 -33.59 9.11 -23.46
C ASP A 71 -34.29 8.93 -24.81
N TYR A 72 -35.25 9.80 -25.14
CA TYR A 72 -36.10 9.70 -26.32
C TYR A 72 -35.33 9.51 -27.65
N PRO A 73 -34.31 10.34 -28.00
CA PRO A 73 -33.59 10.16 -29.27
C PRO A 73 -32.95 8.78 -29.41
N ARG A 74 -32.39 8.27 -28.31
CA ARG A 74 -31.76 6.94 -28.27
C ARG A 74 -32.81 5.84 -28.39
N VAL A 75 -33.92 5.95 -27.69
CA VAL A 75 -35.01 4.95 -27.74
C VAL A 75 -35.61 4.88 -29.15
N MET A 76 -35.88 6.03 -29.77
CA MET A 76 -36.38 6.08 -31.15
C MET A 76 -35.39 5.48 -32.14
N THR A 77 -34.08 5.76 -31.99
CA THR A 77 -33.06 5.16 -32.86
C THR A 77 -33.07 3.63 -32.77
N VAL A 78 -33.10 3.06 -31.56
CA VAL A 78 -33.14 1.60 -31.35
C VAL A 78 -34.43 0.99 -31.90
N PHE A 79 -35.56 1.69 -31.72
CA PHE A 79 -36.85 1.27 -32.25
C PHE A 79 -36.86 1.26 -33.78
N ASP A 80 -36.44 2.37 -34.41
CA ASP A 80 -36.35 2.53 -35.85
C ASP A 80 -35.42 1.50 -36.48
N ASP A 81 -34.26 1.26 -35.88
CA ASP A 81 -33.31 0.25 -36.35
C ASP A 81 -33.93 -1.15 -36.33
N TYR A 82 -34.71 -1.48 -35.31
CA TYR A 82 -35.36 -2.78 -35.24
C TYR A 82 -36.50 -2.93 -36.26
N ILE A 83 -37.42 -1.96 -36.36
CA ILE A 83 -38.57 -2.08 -37.28
C ILE A 83 -38.11 -2.12 -38.75
N ASN A 84 -37.00 -1.44 -39.06
CA ASN A 84 -36.37 -1.43 -40.39
C ASN A 84 -35.34 -2.56 -40.59
N ARG A 85 -35.25 -3.52 -39.66
CA ARG A 85 -34.34 -4.69 -39.73
C ARG A 85 -32.85 -4.35 -39.80
N ARG A 86 -32.44 -3.17 -39.32
CA ARG A 86 -31.03 -2.80 -39.11
C ARG A 86 -30.46 -3.42 -37.82
N SER A 87 -31.33 -3.73 -36.85
CA SER A 87 -31.00 -4.52 -35.65
C SER A 87 -31.77 -5.84 -35.62
N PRO A 88 -31.16 -6.96 -35.17
CA PRO A 88 -31.83 -8.24 -35.05
C PRO A 88 -32.77 -8.35 -33.83
N TYR A 89 -32.66 -7.47 -32.83
CA TYR A 89 -33.48 -7.48 -31.62
C TYR A 89 -33.88 -6.05 -31.18
N TYR A 90 -35.03 -5.93 -30.52
CA TYR A 90 -35.44 -4.71 -29.81
C TYR A 90 -35.32 -4.95 -28.31
N GLN A 91 -34.34 -4.27 -27.71
CA GLN A 91 -34.14 -4.22 -26.28
C GLN A 91 -33.52 -2.88 -25.92
N THR A 92 -34.12 -2.15 -24.98
CA THR A 92 -33.61 -0.85 -24.55
C THR A 92 -34.03 -0.54 -23.12
N GLU A 93 -33.14 0.12 -22.37
CA GLU A 93 -33.44 0.63 -21.03
C GLU A 93 -33.61 2.15 -21.09
N TYR A 94 -34.67 2.68 -20.49
CA TYR A 94 -34.94 4.12 -20.47
C TYR A 94 -35.85 4.52 -19.31
N ARG A 95 -35.92 5.81 -19.05
CA ARG A 95 -36.77 6.40 -18.01
C ARG A 95 -38.15 6.71 -18.57
N CYS A 96 -39.19 6.28 -17.87
CA CYS A 96 -40.57 6.69 -18.09
C CYS A 96 -41.03 7.68 -17.03
N HIS A 97 -41.72 8.72 -17.46
CA HIS A 97 -42.37 9.69 -16.58
C HIS A 97 -43.61 9.05 -15.93
N LYS A 98 -43.63 9.05 -14.60
CA LYS A 98 -44.74 8.54 -13.79
C LYS A 98 -45.79 9.62 -13.56
N LYS A 99 -46.97 9.21 -13.09
CA LYS A 99 -48.05 10.15 -12.74
C LYS A 99 -47.66 11.17 -11.66
N ASP A 100 -46.78 10.79 -10.75
CA ASP A 100 -46.30 11.63 -9.63
C ASP A 100 -45.21 12.65 -10.04
N GLY A 101 -44.81 12.68 -11.32
CA GLY A 101 -43.76 13.57 -11.83
C GLY A 101 -42.34 13.01 -11.70
N SER A 102 -42.16 11.86 -11.04
CA SER A 102 -40.87 11.17 -10.98
C SER A 102 -40.65 10.28 -12.20
N TYR A 103 -39.43 9.76 -12.33
CA TYR A 103 -39.06 8.84 -13.42
C TYR A 103 -38.85 7.42 -12.90
N LEU A 104 -39.26 6.44 -13.71
CA LEU A 104 -39.02 5.02 -13.48
C LEU A 104 -38.09 4.48 -14.56
N TRP A 105 -37.01 3.81 -14.18
CA TRP A 105 -36.23 3.04 -15.15
C TRP A 105 -36.95 1.74 -15.51
N ILE A 106 -37.15 1.53 -16.80
CA ILE A 106 -37.71 0.29 -17.34
C ILE A 106 -36.76 -0.30 -18.38
N GLU A 107 -36.81 -1.62 -18.51
CA GLU A 107 -36.30 -2.35 -19.66
C GLU A 107 -37.48 -2.68 -20.57
N ASP A 108 -37.39 -2.31 -21.84
CA ASP A 108 -38.37 -2.67 -22.88
C ASP A 108 -37.77 -3.70 -23.82
N ARG A 109 -38.53 -4.75 -24.09
CA ARG A 109 -38.21 -5.79 -25.07
C ARG A 109 -39.43 -6.05 -25.94
N GLY A 110 -39.20 -6.20 -27.23
CA GLY A 110 -40.30 -6.36 -28.19
C GLY A 110 -39.93 -7.24 -29.37
N TYR A 111 -40.98 -7.75 -30.02
CA TYR A 111 -40.89 -8.64 -31.15
C TYR A 111 -41.96 -8.33 -32.20
N VAL A 112 -41.54 -8.18 -33.46
CA VAL A 112 -42.48 -8.04 -34.59
C VAL A 112 -43.09 -9.40 -34.92
N VAL A 113 -44.38 -9.56 -34.64
CA VAL A 113 -45.12 -10.81 -34.88
C VAL A 113 -45.71 -10.88 -36.28
N ALA A 114 -45.95 -9.75 -36.94
CA ALA A 114 -46.48 -9.71 -38.30
C ALA A 114 -45.99 -8.48 -39.08
N ARG A 115 -45.85 -8.66 -40.40
CA ARG A 115 -45.52 -7.60 -41.36
C ARG A 115 -46.50 -7.60 -42.52
N ASN A 116 -46.72 -6.42 -43.10
CA ASN A 116 -47.52 -6.27 -44.31
C ASN A 116 -46.73 -6.77 -45.53
N LEU A 117 -47.41 -6.90 -46.67
CA LEU A 117 -46.80 -7.37 -47.93
C LEU A 117 -45.65 -6.48 -48.43
N ASP A 118 -45.69 -5.18 -48.13
CA ASP A 118 -44.65 -4.20 -48.45
C ASP A 118 -43.43 -4.25 -47.51
N GLY A 119 -43.44 -5.14 -46.51
CA GLY A 119 -42.39 -5.30 -45.52
C GLY A 119 -42.51 -4.40 -44.28
N SER A 120 -43.46 -3.46 -44.25
CA SER A 120 -43.75 -2.62 -43.08
C SER A 120 -44.26 -3.46 -41.91
N VAL A 121 -44.07 -2.99 -40.67
CA VAL A 121 -44.56 -3.67 -39.47
C VAL A 121 -46.09 -3.60 -39.45
N ALA A 122 -46.75 -4.74 -39.21
CA ALA A 122 -48.21 -4.80 -39.06
C ALA A 122 -48.60 -4.92 -37.58
N ARG A 123 -47.84 -5.74 -36.82
CA ARG A 123 -48.07 -5.95 -35.39
C ARG A 123 -46.77 -6.26 -34.66
N MET A 124 -46.58 -5.63 -33.50
CA MET A 124 -45.44 -5.84 -32.62
C MET A 124 -45.93 -5.97 -31.19
N VAL A 125 -45.38 -6.92 -30.45
CA VAL A 125 -45.71 -7.13 -29.03
C VAL A 125 -44.46 -7.03 -28.20
N GLY A 126 -44.59 -6.67 -26.94
CA GLY A 126 -43.46 -6.58 -26.04
C GLY A 126 -43.85 -6.45 -24.60
N ALA A 127 -42.83 -6.33 -23.78
CA ALA A 127 -42.93 -6.32 -22.34
C ALA A 127 -41.96 -5.32 -21.73
N HIS A 128 -42.46 -4.66 -20.68
CA HIS A 128 -41.70 -3.80 -19.80
C HIS A 128 -41.38 -4.53 -18.51
N ARG A 129 -40.15 -4.35 -18.04
CA ARG A 129 -39.70 -4.76 -16.71
C ARG A 129 -39.25 -3.53 -15.93
N ASP A 130 -39.70 -3.40 -14.69
CA ASP A 130 -39.21 -2.39 -13.76
C ASP A 130 -37.77 -2.76 -13.34
N ILE A 131 -36.82 -1.88 -13.65
CA ILE A 131 -35.41 -2.04 -13.29
C ILE A 131 -34.93 -0.91 -12.35
N ASN A 132 -35.86 -0.13 -11.80
CA ASN A 132 -35.55 1.04 -10.99
C ASN A 132 -34.79 0.69 -9.71
N THR A 133 -35.22 -0.34 -8.97
CA THR A 133 -34.51 -0.82 -7.78
C THR A 133 -33.08 -1.23 -8.11
N ARG A 134 -32.87 -1.90 -9.24
CA ARG A 134 -31.53 -2.31 -9.70
C ARG A 134 -30.66 -1.10 -10.03
N LYS A 135 -31.18 -0.12 -10.78
CA LYS A 135 -30.45 1.09 -11.17
C LYS A 135 -30.06 1.93 -9.95
N CYS A 136 -31.01 2.18 -9.04
CA CYS A 136 -30.73 2.92 -7.80
C CYS A 136 -29.68 2.22 -6.92
N ALA A 137 -29.71 0.88 -6.82
CA ALA A 137 -28.73 0.14 -6.05
C ALA A 137 -27.32 0.24 -6.64
N ILE A 138 -27.18 0.16 -7.97
CA ILE A 138 -25.89 0.32 -8.66
C ILE A 138 -25.32 1.70 -8.39
N GLU A 139 -26.12 2.76 -8.57
CA GLU A 139 -25.66 4.13 -8.34
C GLU A 139 -25.28 4.36 -6.86
N GLN A 140 -26.03 3.79 -5.92
CA GLN A 140 -25.69 3.87 -4.49
C GLN A 140 -24.38 3.15 -4.17
N LEU A 141 -24.14 1.98 -4.77
CA LEU A 141 -22.89 1.23 -4.62
C LEU A 141 -21.70 2.00 -5.18
N GLU A 142 -21.84 2.60 -6.36
CA GLU A 142 -20.81 3.43 -6.98
C GLU A 142 -20.45 4.62 -6.09
N ARG A 143 -21.45 5.35 -5.57
CA ARG A 143 -21.23 6.46 -4.62
C ARG A 143 -20.54 6.00 -3.33
N ARG A 144 -20.93 4.85 -2.79
CA ARG A 144 -20.28 4.27 -1.59
C ARG A 144 -18.84 3.87 -1.86
N ASN A 145 -18.57 3.23 -3.00
CA ASN A 145 -17.22 2.83 -3.39
C ASN A 145 -16.31 4.05 -3.54
N GLN A 146 -16.76 5.11 -4.24
CA GLN A 146 -15.99 6.34 -4.36
C GLN A 146 -15.69 6.98 -3.00
N SER A 147 -16.67 7.00 -2.09
CA SER A 147 -16.47 7.53 -0.73
C SER A 147 -15.50 6.68 0.09
N LEU A 148 -15.57 5.35 -0.03
CA LEU A 148 -14.65 4.43 0.64
C LEU A 148 -13.24 4.56 0.10
N GLU A 149 -13.07 4.65 -1.22
CA GLU A 149 -11.76 4.86 -1.85
C GLU A 149 -11.12 6.17 -1.38
N ALA A 150 -11.88 7.26 -1.31
CA ALA A 150 -11.40 8.53 -0.79
C ALA A 150 -10.95 8.42 0.68
N LEU A 151 -11.75 7.76 1.52
CA LEU A 151 -11.43 7.55 2.94
C LEU A 151 -10.20 6.65 3.12
N VAL A 152 -10.09 5.58 2.33
CA VAL A 152 -8.92 4.68 2.35
C VAL A 152 -7.67 5.45 1.93
N ALA A 153 -7.74 6.28 0.88
CA ALA A 153 -6.62 7.10 0.45
C ALA A 153 -6.20 8.13 1.51
N GLU A 154 -7.14 8.73 2.23
CA GLU A 154 -6.87 9.62 3.36
C GLU A 154 -6.19 8.86 4.52
N ARG A 155 -6.78 7.75 4.98
CA ARG A 155 -6.23 6.95 6.08
C ARG A 155 -4.87 6.36 5.77
N THR A 156 -4.63 5.94 4.53
CA THR A 156 -3.33 5.43 4.08
C THR A 156 -2.25 6.51 4.17
N ARG A 157 -2.56 7.75 3.76
CA ARG A 157 -1.64 8.88 3.90
C ARG A 157 -1.34 9.21 5.36
N GLU A 158 -2.36 9.25 6.21
CA GLU A 158 -2.20 9.51 7.64
C GLU A 158 -1.33 8.44 8.32
N LEU A 159 -1.63 7.16 8.08
CA LEU A 159 -0.87 6.04 8.61
C LEU A 159 0.60 6.08 8.16
N SER A 160 0.83 6.39 6.88
CA SER A 160 2.20 6.49 6.34
C SER A 160 2.98 7.62 7.03
N ARG A 161 2.34 8.76 7.28
CA ARG A 161 2.93 9.89 8.02
C ARG A 161 3.28 9.51 9.45
N VAL A 162 2.35 8.87 10.16
CA VAL A 162 2.56 8.42 11.55
C VAL A 162 3.67 7.38 11.62
N ASN A 163 3.69 6.41 10.70
CA ASN A 163 4.75 5.40 10.64
C ASN A 163 6.12 6.02 10.39
N GLN A 164 6.23 6.99 9.47
CA GLN A 164 7.50 7.68 9.22
C GLN A 164 7.97 8.46 10.46
N GLN A 165 7.05 9.14 11.15
CA GLN A 165 7.37 9.85 12.38
C GLN A 165 7.84 8.90 13.49
N LEU A 166 7.16 7.76 13.66
CA LEU A 166 7.54 6.75 14.65
C LEU A 166 8.93 6.17 14.34
N GLN A 167 9.24 5.94 13.06
CA GLN A 167 10.56 5.47 12.65
C GLN A 167 11.67 6.47 13.03
N LEU A 168 11.45 7.76 12.78
CA LEU A 168 12.40 8.81 13.17
C LEU A 168 12.59 8.86 14.70
N GLN A 169 11.51 8.73 15.47
CA GLN A 169 11.60 8.69 16.93
C GLN A 169 12.35 7.46 17.44
N LEU A 170 12.18 6.30 16.80
CA LEU A 170 12.92 5.09 17.13
C LEU A 170 14.42 5.26 16.84
N ASP A 171 14.77 5.84 15.70
CA ASP A 171 16.16 6.10 15.33
C ASP A 171 16.83 7.12 16.26
N GLU A 172 16.10 8.17 16.66
CA GLU A 172 16.57 9.16 17.63
C GLU A 172 16.80 8.52 19.01
N ASN A 173 15.81 7.78 19.52
CA ASN A 173 15.93 7.07 20.79
C ASN A 173 17.10 6.07 20.76
N ARG A 174 17.29 5.36 19.65
CA ARG A 174 18.41 4.43 19.48
C ARG A 174 19.75 5.17 19.50
N SER A 175 19.85 6.29 18.79
CA SER A 175 21.06 7.13 18.79
C SER A 175 21.39 7.61 20.21
N LEU A 176 20.40 8.09 20.96
CA LEU A 176 20.58 8.53 22.34
C LEU A 176 20.97 7.38 23.30
N ALA A 177 20.43 6.18 23.07
CA ALA A 177 20.69 5.02 23.93
C ALA A 177 21.97 4.27 23.60
N GLU A 178 22.43 4.28 22.35
CA GLU A 178 23.54 3.43 21.86
C GLU A 178 24.80 4.21 21.45
N ARG A 179 24.77 5.55 21.38
CA ARG A 179 25.95 6.37 21.00
C ARG A 179 26.45 7.24 22.15
N ASP A 180 27.74 7.54 22.13
CA ASP A 180 28.36 8.52 23.02
C ASP A 180 27.92 9.94 22.61
N ALA A 181 27.58 10.76 23.60
CA ALA A 181 27.00 12.09 23.35
C ALA A 181 27.98 13.06 22.67
N LEU A 182 29.27 12.92 22.95
CA LEU A 182 30.33 13.77 22.41
C LEU A 182 30.87 13.22 21.09
N THR A 183 31.35 11.97 21.11
CA THR A 183 32.12 11.38 20.00
C THR A 183 31.25 10.66 18.95
N ARG A 184 29.96 10.44 19.23
CA ARG A 184 28.97 9.78 18.35
C ARG A 184 29.27 8.32 17.97
N VAL A 185 30.43 7.77 18.34
CA VAL A 185 30.71 6.32 18.27
C VAL A 185 29.81 5.56 19.25
N ALA A 186 29.86 4.23 19.22
CA ALA A 186 29.06 3.43 20.15
C ALA A 186 29.41 3.75 21.61
N ASN A 187 28.41 3.81 22.48
CA ASN A 187 28.65 3.94 23.91
C ASN A 187 28.94 2.59 24.56
N ARG A 188 29.30 2.62 25.85
CA ARG A 188 29.51 1.43 26.67
C ARG A 188 28.35 0.42 26.61
N TYR A 189 27.11 0.88 26.70
CA TYR A 189 25.95 -0.01 26.65
C TYR A 189 25.89 -0.79 25.33
N ARG A 190 26.09 -0.11 24.20
CA ARG A 190 26.14 -0.74 22.88
C ARG A 190 27.32 -1.69 22.74
N LEU A 191 28.48 -1.33 23.28
CA LEU A 191 29.66 -2.21 23.28
C LEU A 191 29.38 -3.51 24.02
N GLU A 192 28.90 -3.45 25.26
CA GLU A 192 28.64 -4.65 26.09
C GLU A 192 27.67 -5.60 25.39
N LYS A 193 26.61 -5.05 24.78
CA LYS A 193 25.64 -5.82 24.01
C LYS A 193 26.25 -6.50 22.78
N VAL A 194 26.99 -5.76 21.94
CA VAL A 194 27.60 -6.32 20.73
C VAL A 194 28.69 -7.33 21.07
N LEU A 195 29.47 -7.09 22.12
CA LEU A 195 30.50 -8.01 22.56
C LEU A 195 29.91 -9.35 23.00
N LEU A 196 28.79 -9.32 23.74
CA LEU A 196 28.05 -10.53 24.11
C LEU A 196 27.61 -11.30 22.86
N ASP A 197 26.90 -10.65 21.95
CA ASP A 197 26.38 -11.24 20.72
C ASP A 197 27.50 -11.85 19.85
N GLU A 198 28.62 -11.13 19.69
CA GLU A 198 29.74 -11.59 18.88
C GLU A 198 30.55 -12.71 19.57
N CYS A 199 30.62 -12.75 20.90
CA CYS A 199 31.20 -13.88 21.62
C CYS A 199 30.38 -15.16 21.41
N GLU A 200 29.05 -15.08 21.49
CA GLU A 200 28.15 -16.22 21.23
C GLU A 200 28.28 -16.69 19.77
N ARG A 201 28.30 -15.74 18.83
CA ARG A 201 28.46 -16.02 17.41
C ARG A 201 29.82 -16.67 17.11
N ALA A 202 30.90 -16.13 17.65
CA ALA A 202 32.24 -16.67 17.50
C ALA A 202 32.35 -18.09 18.08
N GLN A 203 31.71 -18.36 19.23
CA GLN A 203 31.62 -19.71 19.80
C GLN A 203 30.86 -20.66 18.87
N ARG A 204 29.67 -20.26 18.41
CA ARG A 204 28.78 -21.08 17.58
C ARG A 204 29.41 -21.48 16.25
N PHE A 205 30.08 -20.54 15.60
CA PHE A 205 30.65 -20.73 14.27
C PHE A 205 32.15 -21.03 14.29
N ARG A 206 32.78 -21.10 15.47
CA ARG A 206 34.24 -21.28 15.63
C ARG A 206 35.05 -20.27 14.84
N LEU A 207 34.61 -19.01 14.86
CA LEU A 207 35.28 -17.91 14.20
C LEU A 207 36.14 -17.15 15.22
N PRO A 208 37.31 -16.60 14.81
CA PRO A 208 38.12 -15.79 15.70
C PRO A 208 37.39 -14.46 15.99
N LEU A 209 37.60 -13.93 17.19
CA LEU A 209 37.10 -12.63 17.63
C LEU A 209 38.24 -11.96 18.38
N ALA A 210 38.57 -10.73 18.01
CA ALA A 210 39.59 -9.97 18.71
C ALA A 210 39.03 -8.66 19.25
N LEU A 211 39.72 -8.11 20.23
CA LEU A 211 39.42 -6.84 20.88
C LEU A 211 40.68 -5.99 20.91
N VAL A 212 40.51 -4.68 20.66
CA VAL A 212 41.56 -3.68 20.88
C VAL A 212 41.03 -2.67 21.88
N ALA A 213 41.60 -2.64 23.08
CA ALA A 213 41.36 -1.59 24.06
C ALA A 213 42.42 -0.51 23.87
N MET A 214 42.07 0.76 23.98
CA MET A 214 42.99 1.87 23.80
C MET A 214 42.66 3.04 24.71
N ASP A 215 43.67 3.83 25.03
CA ASP A 215 43.57 5.01 25.89
C ASP A 215 44.43 6.14 25.36
N ILE A 216 43.92 7.37 25.44
CA ILE A 216 44.66 8.58 25.05
C ILE A 216 45.71 8.92 26.10
N ASP A 217 46.96 8.79 25.69
CA ASP A 217 48.10 9.13 26.54
C ASP A 217 48.09 10.64 26.89
N ASP A 218 48.30 10.94 28.18
CA ASP A 218 48.37 12.31 28.72
C ASP A 218 47.11 13.17 28.56
N PHE A 219 45.94 12.55 28.39
CA PHE A 219 44.67 13.27 28.25
C PHE A 219 44.31 14.13 29.47
N LYS A 220 44.55 13.65 30.69
CA LYS A 220 44.31 14.43 31.91
C LYS A 220 45.16 15.70 31.98
N PRO A 221 46.49 15.67 31.79
CA PRO A 221 47.31 16.88 31.62
C PRO A 221 46.82 17.85 30.55
N ILE A 222 46.34 17.35 29.41
CA ILE A 222 45.76 18.20 28.34
C ILE A 222 44.54 18.95 28.88
N ASN A 223 43.61 18.25 29.53
CA ASN A 223 42.44 18.87 30.17
C ASN A 223 42.81 19.88 31.25
N ASP A 224 43.76 19.52 32.13
CA ASP A 224 44.15 20.36 33.26
C ASP A 224 44.83 21.66 32.78
N ARG A 225 45.57 21.63 31.66
CA ARG A 225 46.32 22.79 31.13
C ARG A 225 45.52 23.63 30.13
N HIS A 226 44.71 23.00 29.28
CA HIS A 226 44.02 23.66 28.16
C HIS A 226 42.49 23.71 28.32
N GLY A 227 41.96 23.08 29.37
CA GLY A 227 40.52 23.04 29.67
C GLY A 227 39.78 21.94 28.92
N HIS A 228 38.60 21.59 29.45
CA HIS A 228 37.78 20.48 28.94
C HIS A 228 37.34 20.65 27.48
N GLY A 229 37.11 21.88 27.00
CA GLY A 229 36.73 22.10 25.60
C GLY A 229 37.80 21.68 24.60
N VAL A 230 39.08 21.82 24.96
CA VAL A 230 40.20 21.34 24.13
C VAL A 230 40.36 19.83 24.24
N GLY A 231 40.11 19.25 25.41
CA GLY A 231 40.02 17.79 25.55
C GLY A 231 38.91 17.18 24.71
N ASP A 232 37.74 17.82 24.65
CA ASP A 232 36.62 17.37 23.81
C ASP A 232 36.99 17.41 22.32
N GLN A 233 37.68 18.45 21.87
CA GLN A 233 38.21 18.52 20.50
C GLN A 233 39.23 17.43 20.23
N THR A 234 40.12 17.15 21.19
CA THR A 234 41.11 16.08 21.09
C THR A 234 40.44 14.71 20.92
N LEU A 235 39.39 14.43 21.71
CA LEU A 235 38.61 13.20 21.60
C LEU A 235 37.96 13.06 20.21
N MET A 236 37.38 14.14 19.67
CA MET A 236 36.76 14.13 18.34
C MET A 236 37.80 13.87 17.23
N SER A 237 38.97 14.51 17.28
CA SER A 237 40.03 14.29 16.29
C SER A 237 40.62 12.88 16.35
N VAL A 238 40.75 12.31 17.56
CA VAL A 238 41.16 10.91 17.72
C VAL A 238 40.12 9.98 17.11
N VAL A 239 38.83 10.18 17.40
CA VAL A 239 37.74 9.38 16.81
C VAL A 239 37.73 9.44 15.29
N GLU A 240 37.92 10.61 14.69
CA GLU A 240 37.99 10.76 13.23
C GLU A 240 39.12 9.91 12.62
N SER A 241 40.31 9.92 13.25
CA SER A 241 41.43 9.07 12.83
C SER A 241 41.16 7.57 13.05
N LEU A 242 40.47 7.22 14.13
CA LEU A 242 40.07 5.84 14.42
C LEU A 242 39.04 5.31 13.40
N GLU A 243 38.00 6.08 13.08
CA GLU A 243 36.97 5.68 12.11
C GLU A 243 37.55 5.45 10.71
N ALA A 244 38.56 6.23 10.31
CA ALA A 244 39.27 6.02 9.05
C ALA A 244 40.04 4.68 9.00
N CYS A 245 40.42 4.13 10.16
CA CYS A 245 41.14 2.87 10.26
C CYS A 245 40.23 1.64 10.38
N VAL A 246 39.00 1.81 10.87
CA VAL A 246 38.08 0.72 11.21
C VAL A 246 37.17 0.39 10.02
N ARG A 247 36.93 -0.89 9.73
CA ARG A 247 36.07 -1.32 8.61
C ARG A 247 34.58 -1.40 9.02
N PRO A 248 33.61 -1.37 8.08
CA PRO A 248 32.17 -1.35 8.40
C PRO A 248 31.61 -2.52 9.23
N GLY A 249 32.36 -3.60 9.43
CA GLY A 249 31.97 -4.75 10.23
C GLY A 249 32.51 -4.75 11.66
N ASP A 250 33.39 -3.82 11.99
CA ASP A 250 33.98 -3.68 13.31
C ASP A 250 33.21 -2.61 14.12
N LEU A 251 33.23 -2.70 15.45
CA LEU A 251 32.56 -1.72 16.32
C LEU A 251 33.58 -0.90 17.08
N LEU A 252 33.70 0.39 16.75
CA LEU A 252 34.38 1.37 17.60
C LEU A 252 33.42 1.90 18.66
N ALA A 253 33.83 1.85 19.91
CA ALA A 253 33.06 2.35 21.04
C ALA A 253 33.94 3.16 22.00
N ARG A 254 33.33 4.14 22.66
CA ARG A 254 33.93 4.84 23.81
C ARG A 254 33.47 4.16 25.10
N TRP A 255 34.41 3.62 25.86
CA TRP A 255 34.12 2.94 27.12
C TRP A 255 33.83 3.93 28.25
N GLY A 256 34.63 5.01 28.31
CA GLY A 256 34.46 6.12 29.25
C GLY A 256 35.70 7.00 29.28
N GLY A 257 35.55 8.30 29.55
CA GLY A 257 36.70 9.22 29.60
C GLY A 257 37.48 9.24 28.27
N ASP A 258 38.75 8.89 28.35
CA ASP A 258 39.74 8.76 27.27
C ASP A 258 39.88 7.33 26.71
N GLU A 259 39.08 6.38 27.20
CA GLU A 259 39.17 4.97 26.83
C GLU A 259 38.23 4.61 25.67
N PHE A 260 38.77 3.93 24.67
CA PHE A 260 38.04 3.39 23.53
C PHE A 260 38.29 1.89 23.37
N VAL A 261 37.33 1.21 22.75
CA VAL A 261 37.40 -0.22 22.49
C VAL A 261 36.92 -0.49 21.08
N VAL A 262 37.64 -1.33 20.36
CA VAL A 262 37.24 -1.84 19.05
C VAL A 262 36.97 -3.34 19.14
N VAL A 263 35.76 -3.75 18.78
CA VAL A 263 35.38 -5.16 18.61
C VAL A 263 35.64 -5.55 17.15
N LEU A 264 36.38 -6.64 16.94
CA LEU A 264 36.82 -7.11 15.63
C LEU A 264 36.27 -8.52 15.36
N PRO A 265 35.04 -8.64 14.85
CA PRO A 265 34.48 -9.93 14.45
C PRO A 265 35.32 -10.60 13.37
N LYS A 266 35.48 -11.93 13.45
CA LYS A 266 36.20 -12.72 12.43
C LYS A 266 37.65 -12.28 12.24
N SER A 267 38.28 -11.77 13.29
CA SER A 267 39.67 -11.30 13.27
C SER A 267 40.51 -12.08 14.28
N THR A 268 41.67 -12.55 13.82
CA THR A 268 42.71 -13.16 14.65
C THR A 268 43.50 -12.09 15.40
N LEU A 269 44.32 -12.52 16.35
CA LEU A 269 45.23 -11.66 17.09
C LEU A 269 46.16 -10.86 16.15
N GLU A 270 46.72 -11.51 15.13
CA GLU A 270 47.61 -10.86 14.16
C GLU A 270 46.91 -9.73 13.38
N ASN A 271 45.68 -9.97 12.93
CA ASN A 271 44.89 -8.93 12.25
C ASN A 271 44.58 -7.75 13.19
N ALA A 272 44.29 -8.05 14.46
CA ALA A 272 44.02 -7.03 15.46
C ALA A 272 45.25 -6.20 15.78
N LYS A 273 46.45 -6.80 15.86
CA LYS A 273 47.72 -6.08 16.01
C LYS A 273 48.01 -5.17 14.84
N ASN A 274 47.84 -5.67 13.62
CA ASN A 274 48.05 -4.88 12.41
C ASN A 274 47.12 -3.65 12.38
N LEU A 275 45.87 -3.81 12.82
CA LEU A 275 44.97 -2.68 13.00
C LEU A 275 45.44 -1.72 14.10
N ALA A 276 45.83 -2.25 15.27
CA ALA A 276 46.29 -1.44 16.40
C ALA A 276 47.53 -0.61 16.04
N GLU A 277 48.51 -1.19 15.33
CA GLU A 277 49.68 -0.45 14.85
C GLU A 277 49.31 0.59 13.80
N ARG A 278 48.37 0.29 12.90
CA ARG A 278 47.87 1.28 11.93
C ARG A 278 47.20 2.46 12.63
N ILE A 279 46.36 2.18 13.62
CA ILE A 279 45.72 3.20 14.47
C ILE A 279 46.78 4.04 15.18
N ARG A 280 47.78 3.39 15.77
CA ARG A 280 48.85 4.09 16.49
C ARG A 280 49.65 5.01 15.56
N GLN A 281 49.96 4.54 14.35
CA GLN A 281 50.67 5.34 13.34
C GLN A 281 49.82 6.50 12.83
N SER A 282 48.50 6.32 12.66
CA SER A 282 47.61 7.38 12.19
C SER A 282 47.46 8.52 13.20
N MET A 283 47.76 8.30 14.48
CA MET A 283 47.81 9.38 15.49
C MET A 283 48.86 10.45 15.18
N SER A 284 49.86 10.15 14.35
CA SER A 284 50.85 11.14 13.91
C SER A 284 50.25 12.24 13.00
N GLU A 285 49.10 11.98 12.40
CA GLU A 285 48.35 12.94 11.57
C GLU A 285 47.40 13.83 12.41
N VAL A 286 47.14 13.44 13.67
CA VAL A 286 46.29 14.22 14.58
C VAL A 286 47.05 15.47 15.04
N PRO A 287 46.45 16.68 14.94
CA PRO A 287 47.11 17.91 15.36
C PRO A 287 47.56 17.88 16.83
N THR A 288 48.74 18.44 17.09
CA THR A 288 49.27 18.58 18.45
C THR A 288 48.48 19.64 19.23
N VAL A 289 48.29 19.41 20.53
CA VAL A 289 47.59 20.33 21.43
C VAL A 289 48.61 21.07 22.27
N GLY A 290 49.00 22.26 21.83
CA GLY A 290 50.12 22.98 22.44
C GLY A 290 51.41 22.18 22.33
N ASP A 291 51.99 21.82 23.47
CA ASP A 291 53.22 21.02 23.56
C ASP A 291 52.95 19.50 23.60
N PHE A 292 51.68 19.09 23.64
CA PHE A 292 51.31 17.67 23.72
C PHE A 292 51.13 17.06 22.33
N LYS A 293 51.92 16.01 22.07
CA LYS A 293 51.68 15.10 20.94
C LYS A 293 50.66 14.05 21.36
N ILE A 294 49.59 13.90 20.57
CA ILE A 294 48.56 12.90 20.83
C ILE A 294 49.09 11.52 20.46
N THR A 295 49.06 10.60 21.43
CA THR A 295 49.48 9.20 21.27
C THR A 295 48.47 8.29 21.95
N LEU A 296 48.46 7.02 21.56
CA LEU A 296 47.57 6.01 22.11
C LEU A 296 48.38 4.86 22.67
N SER A 297 48.03 4.42 23.88
CA SER A 297 48.40 3.11 24.39
C SER A 297 47.34 2.10 23.97
N LEU A 298 47.74 0.93 23.45
CA LEU A 298 46.80 -0.09 22.96
C LEU A 298 47.06 -1.46 23.57
N GLY A 299 46.00 -2.14 23.96
CA GLY A 299 45.96 -3.53 24.39
C GLY A 299 45.18 -4.39 23.40
N VAL A 300 45.77 -5.46 22.90
CA VAL A 300 45.20 -6.31 21.85
C VAL A 300 45.06 -7.74 22.36
N VAL A 301 43.86 -8.31 22.22
CA VAL A 301 43.60 -9.69 22.64
C VAL A 301 42.73 -10.42 21.62
N GLU A 302 42.99 -11.72 21.45
CA GLU A 302 42.08 -12.64 20.77
C GLU A 302 41.31 -13.46 21.80
N ARG A 303 40.04 -13.70 21.50
CA ARG A 303 39.14 -14.49 22.33
C ARG A 303 39.53 -15.95 22.33
N HIS A 304 39.59 -16.54 23.51
CA HIS A 304 39.77 -17.98 23.68
C HIS A 304 38.45 -18.76 23.58
N ALA A 305 38.54 -20.05 23.23
CA ALA A 305 37.36 -20.91 23.14
C ALA A 305 36.67 -21.03 24.51
N GLY A 306 35.36 -20.78 24.56
CA GLY A 306 34.58 -20.79 25.81
C GLY A 306 34.83 -19.59 26.74
N GLU A 307 35.62 -18.60 26.32
CA GLU A 307 35.86 -17.40 27.11
C GLU A 307 34.63 -16.49 27.16
N ALA A 308 34.29 -16.03 28.37
CA ALA A 308 33.19 -15.11 28.61
C ALA A 308 33.59 -13.66 28.24
N PRO A 309 32.64 -12.82 27.79
CA PRO A 309 32.91 -11.43 27.40
C PRO A 309 33.65 -10.61 28.47
N ALA A 310 33.28 -10.77 29.74
CA ALA A 310 33.92 -10.05 30.85
C ALA A 310 35.40 -10.44 31.04
N ALA A 311 35.75 -11.70 30.83
CA ALA A 311 37.13 -12.18 30.92
C ALA A 311 37.98 -11.66 29.75
N LEU A 312 37.39 -11.61 28.55
CA LEU A 312 38.02 -11.03 27.36
C LEU A 312 38.32 -9.53 27.56
N MET A 313 37.34 -8.76 28.06
CA MET A 313 37.54 -7.35 28.42
C MET A 313 38.65 -7.16 29.47
N ALA A 314 38.65 -7.98 30.52
CA ALA A 314 39.66 -7.88 31.57
C ALA A 314 41.09 -8.14 31.05
N ARG A 315 41.26 -9.08 30.10
CA ARG A 315 42.56 -9.30 29.45
C ARG A 315 42.98 -8.12 28.57
N ALA A 316 42.04 -7.52 27.84
CA ALA A 316 42.32 -6.36 27.01
C ALA A 316 42.78 -5.17 27.86
N ASP A 317 42.12 -4.94 29.00
CA ASP A 317 42.50 -3.92 29.98
C ASP A 317 43.90 -4.18 30.57
N GLN A 318 44.21 -5.44 30.91
CA GLN A 318 45.56 -5.81 31.36
C GLN A 318 46.63 -5.58 30.28
N ALA A 319 46.31 -5.86 29.01
CA ALA A 319 47.21 -5.59 27.88
C ALA A 319 47.43 -4.09 27.71
N LEU A 320 46.38 -3.29 27.82
CA LEU A 320 46.44 -1.83 27.77
C LEU A 320 47.28 -1.27 28.92
N TYR A 321 47.11 -1.79 30.13
CA TYR A 321 47.91 -1.41 31.28
C TYR A 321 49.41 -1.70 31.07
N ARG A 322 49.75 -2.85 30.46
CA ARG A 322 51.14 -3.18 30.08
C ARG A 322 51.71 -2.14 29.11
N SER A 323 50.93 -1.71 28.12
CA SER A 323 51.34 -0.64 27.19
C SER A 323 51.65 0.66 27.91
N LYS A 324 50.76 1.11 28.81
CA LYS A 324 50.99 2.34 29.59
C LYS A 324 52.24 2.23 30.48
N ALA A 325 52.48 1.07 31.08
CA ALA A 325 53.66 0.83 31.93
C ALA A 325 54.97 0.74 31.13
N ALA A 326 54.91 0.33 29.86
CA ALA A 326 56.07 0.17 28.98
C ALA A 326 56.60 1.48 28.37
N GLY A 327 55.94 2.60 28.63
CA GLY A 327 56.38 3.93 28.17
C GLY A 327 55.42 4.66 27.23
N LYS A 328 54.17 4.17 27.07
CA LYS A 328 53.11 4.77 26.21
C LYS A 328 53.43 4.71 24.71
N ASP A 329 52.47 5.08 23.84
CA ASP A 329 52.61 5.00 22.37
C ASP A 329 53.08 3.60 21.88
N ILE A 330 52.51 2.53 22.46
CA ILE A 330 52.89 1.14 22.21
C ILE A 330 51.63 0.27 22.03
N VAL A 331 51.78 -0.84 21.31
CA VAL A 331 50.79 -1.93 21.28
C VAL A 331 51.29 -3.07 22.16
N SER A 332 50.44 -3.57 23.06
CA SER A 332 50.72 -4.69 23.95
C SER A 332 49.65 -5.76 23.86
N GLU A 333 50.02 -6.99 24.23
CA GLU A 333 49.16 -8.18 24.27
C GLU A 333 48.99 -8.69 25.69
#